data_AF-A0A444S253-F1
#
_entry.id   AF-A0A444S253-F1
#
_cell.length_a   1.000
_cell.length_b   1.000
_cell.length_c   1.000
_cell.angle_alpha   90.00
_cell.angle_beta   90.00
_cell.angle_gamma   90.00
#
_symmetry.space_group_name_H-M   'P 1'
#
loop_
_entity.id
_entity.type
_entity.pdbx_description
1 polymer ?
#
loop_
_entity_poly.entity_id
_entity_poly.type
_entity_poly.pdbx_seq_one_letter_code
_entity_poly.pdbx_strand_id
1 'polypeptide(L)'
;MLAGIAYEALLGGWLDVALVLVFTAWREAALIRYTFVAVRSSLLNDHDTGLAVAWPYIKPLAVVSFAFLVLGSWLHRTPAKQTTWPGLGKPLLIPAKTTHRRTFPAKHGFSYSYLVVGVPVGWTGSAGGMVSSGTELDSSDGRSLISWLRAKTFGTRAWFHVSEADHLGREPGTLETKLHNYLKSQDVDPNTYPHAYLVTAASFLGYNFNPVSFWYLYTTDKTLAAMILEVNNTFGERRMYFLPMDERVADEPDANTSKLSKSWPKDFHVSPFNSRKGSYSLQVHDLLSSNSNKPGRLDGTITLKSSKDHPKIVARLFQEGDPVDPTTASLATKLRFLLGWWWVGFVTFPRIVKEAGRLFFRRKLHVWFRPEPLKDSMGRVADTTERQLEPIFRDYLHHLVQQSGANLTVKYTSSSGDAPLIIQGTSPSGAVSKHTELQAADSDDHMEFRVLTPVFYTRFVHYAHDFEAVFSELRESETIWVSRPELLPRLFVSKKAAAPLRISSPLDFVYFKAIRALRERPERIERPLTSSAVAAPSEKAGTQRTDDLRQFRISGMDGFVLAHEDKHVRKLYRSLVLRVFLAERLALGSMELLWLQELVLRVGTAWAVSKNTSGYLAGRITA
;
A
#
# COMPACT_ATOMS: atom_id res chain seq x y z
N MET A 1 -22.22 16.77 -26.98
CA MET A 1 -20.77 16.54 -27.22
C MET A 1 -20.03 16.15 -25.94
N LEU A 2 -20.00 16.99 -24.90
CA LEU A 2 -19.41 16.65 -23.58
C LEU A 2 -19.98 15.35 -22.98
N ALA A 3 -21.30 15.16 -23.04
CA ALA A 3 -21.95 13.91 -22.60
C ALA A 3 -21.51 12.67 -23.41
N GLY A 4 -21.22 12.82 -24.70
CA GLY A 4 -20.75 11.71 -25.55
C GLY A 4 -19.29 11.34 -25.30
N ILE A 5 -18.46 12.32 -24.95
CA ILE A 5 -17.04 12.12 -24.58
C ILE A 5 -16.94 11.55 -23.16
N ALA A 6 -17.78 12.03 -22.24
CA ALA A 6 -17.95 11.39 -20.95
C ALA A 6 -18.41 9.93 -21.14
N TYR A 7 -19.35 9.66 -22.04
CA TYR A 7 -19.79 8.31 -22.35
C TYR A 7 -18.68 7.42 -22.94
N GLU A 8 -17.87 7.90 -23.89
CA GLU A 8 -16.76 7.11 -24.45
C GLU A 8 -15.62 6.89 -23.43
N ALA A 9 -15.30 7.90 -22.61
CA ALA A 9 -14.27 7.83 -21.58
C ALA A 9 -14.70 7.04 -20.32
N LEU A 10 -16.01 6.88 -20.10
CA LEU A 10 -16.58 6.24 -18.91
C LEU A 10 -17.35 4.95 -19.20
N LEU A 11 -17.89 4.67 -20.39
CA LEU A 11 -18.99 3.69 -20.55
C LEU A 11 -18.93 2.82 -21.83
N GLY A 12 -17.74 2.54 -22.36
CA GLY A 12 -17.57 1.61 -23.48
C GLY A 12 -16.66 0.43 -23.13
N GLY A 13 -17.20 -0.77 -22.90
CA GLY A 13 -16.38 -1.96 -22.70
C GLY A 13 -17.13 -3.31 -22.70
N TRP A 14 -16.35 -4.39 -22.65
CA TRP A 14 -16.86 -5.78 -22.60
C TRP A 14 -17.79 -6.03 -21.40
N LEU A 15 -17.60 -5.29 -20.31
CA LEU A 15 -18.42 -5.37 -19.11
C LEU A 15 -19.88 -5.00 -19.40
N ASP A 16 -20.13 -4.03 -20.29
CA ASP A 16 -21.48 -3.60 -20.64
C ASP A 16 -22.22 -4.70 -21.41
N VAL A 17 -21.52 -5.35 -22.34
CA VAL A 17 -22.01 -6.51 -23.07
C VAL A 17 -22.30 -7.68 -22.11
N ALA A 18 -21.38 -7.96 -21.18
CA ALA A 18 -21.55 -9.01 -20.19
C ALA A 18 -22.74 -8.74 -19.25
N LEU A 19 -22.90 -7.50 -18.76
CA LEU A 19 -24.02 -7.11 -17.90
C LEU A 19 -25.36 -7.24 -18.63
N VAL A 20 -25.45 -6.78 -19.88
CA VAL A 20 -26.66 -6.95 -20.70
C VAL A 20 -26.98 -8.44 -20.87
N LEU A 21 -25.99 -9.27 -21.24
CA LEU A 21 -26.17 -10.72 -21.39
C LEU A 21 -26.64 -11.39 -20.09
N VAL A 22 -26.01 -11.08 -18.95
CA VAL A 22 -26.39 -11.62 -17.64
C VAL A 22 -27.82 -11.20 -17.26
N PHE A 23 -28.19 -9.94 -17.44
CA PHE A 23 -29.55 -9.49 -17.10
C PHE A 23 -30.61 -10.07 -18.05
N THR A 24 -30.30 -10.25 -19.33
CA THR A 24 -31.18 -10.98 -20.25
C THR A 24 -31.32 -12.45 -19.83
N ALA A 25 -30.22 -13.15 -19.53
CA ALA A 25 -30.26 -14.56 -19.11
C ALA A 25 -30.97 -14.74 -17.76
N TRP A 26 -30.81 -13.81 -16.82
CA TRP A 26 -31.51 -13.84 -15.53
C TRP A 26 -33.02 -13.65 -15.71
N ARG A 27 -33.45 -12.70 -16.55
CA ARG A 27 -34.87 -12.50 -16.86
C ARG A 27 -35.49 -13.71 -17.57
N GLU A 28 -34.75 -14.33 -18.48
CA GLU A 28 -35.15 -15.55 -19.19
C GLU A 28 -34.82 -16.85 -18.42
N ALA A 29 -34.46 -16.77 -17.13
CA ALA A 29 -34.04 -17.93 -16.35
C ALA A 29 -35.14 -19.01 -16.21
N ALA A 30 -36.41 -18.65 -16.38
CA ALA A 30 -37.51 -19.60 -16.47
C ALA A 30 -37.41 -20.47 -17.74
N LEU A 31 -37.06 -19.87 -18.87
CA LEU A 31 -36.85 -20.51 -20.17
C LEU A 31 -35.61 -21.43 -20.14
N ILE A 32 -34.53 -20.97 -19.49
CA ILE A 32 -33.30 -21.75 -19.28
C ILE A 32 -33.54 -22.93 -18.33
N ARG A 33 -34.30 -22.75 -17.25
CA ARG A 33 -34.71 -23.86 -16.36
C ARG A 33 -35.58 -24.86 -17.10
N TYR A 34 -36.48 -24.41 -17.97
CA TYR A 34 -37.35 -25.29 -18.75
C TYR A 34 -36.54 -26.13 -19.74
N THR A 35 -35.57 -25.53 -20.44
CA THR A 35 -34.66 -26.25 -21.35
C THR A 35 -33.74 -27.19 -20.58
N PHE A 36 -33.22 -26.81 -19.42
CA PHE A 36 -32.35 -27.69 -18.62
C PHE A 36 -33.12 -28.87 -18.02
N VAL A 37 -34.37 -28.66 -17.60
CA VAL A 37 -35.27 -29.72 -17.14
C VAL A 37 -35.65 -30.65 -18.30
N ALA A 38 -35.98 -30.11 -19.48
CA ALA A 38 -36.29 -30.88 -20.68
C ALA A 38 -35.10 -31.70 -21.20
N VAL A 39 -33.90 -31.13 -21.19
CA VAL A 39 -32.66 -31.84 -21.55
C VAL A 39 -32.30 -32.90 -20.51
N ARG A 40 -32.50 -32.61 -19.21
CA ARG A 40 -32.28 -33.58 -18.12
C ARG A 40 -33.28 -34.73 -18.16
N SER A 41 -34.55 -34.47 -18.45
CA SER A 41 -35.56 -35.52 -18.63
C SER A 41 -35.33 -36.34 -19.90
N SER A 42 -34.71 -35.74 -20.93
CA SER A 42 -34.34 -36.46 -22.15
C SER A 42 -33.05 -37.29 -22.01
N LEU A 43 -32.16 -36.96 -21.07
CA LEU A 43 -30.88 -37.64 -20.85
C LEU A 43 -30.93 -38.71 -19.74
N LEU A 44 -31.89 -38.62 -18.81
CA LEU A 44 -32.07 -39.58 -17.72
C LEU A 44 -33.41 -40.29 -17.86
N ASN A 45 -33.53 -41.12 -18.90
CA ASN A 45 -34.51 -42.19 -18.91
C ASN A 45 -33.86 -43.45 -18.33
N ASP A 46 -34.61 -44.08 -17.43
CA ASP A 46 -34.42 -45.35 -16.74
C ASP A 46 -33.52 -45.44 -15.48
N HIS A 47 -34.22 -45.86 -14.40
CA HIS A 47 -33.76 -46.57 -13.21
C HIS A 47 -32.64 -45.98 -12.36
N ASP A 48 -32.92 -44.91 -11.59
CA ASP A 48 -32.22 -44.72 -10.30
C ASP A 48 -32.99 -43.82 -9.30
N THR A 49 -34.12 -44.32 -8.79
CA THR A 49 -34.94 -43.61 -7.81
C THR A 49 -34.33 -43.59 -6.40
N GLY A 50 -33.44 -44.54 -6.07
CA GLY A 50 -32.76 -44.60 -4.77
C GLY A 50 -31.72 -43.50 -4.56
N LEU A 51 -30.95 -43.17 -5.60
CA LEU A 51 -29.98 -42.08 -5.56
C LEU A 51 -30.66 -40.71 -5.48
N ALA A 52 -31.81 -40.51 -6.12
CA ALA A 52 -32.53 -39.23 -6.12
C ALA A 52 -33.05 -38.81 -4.72
N VAL A 53 -33.45 -39.78 -3.89
CA VAL A 53 -33.95 -39.55 -2.52
C VAL A 53 -32.78 -39.33 -1.54
N ALA A 54 -31.64 -39.98 -1.76
CA ALA A 54 -30.46 -39.84 -0.91
C ALA A 54 -29.57 -38.64 -1.29
N TRP A 55 -29.65 -38.14 -2.53
CA TRP A 55 -28.84 -37.02 -3.05
C TRP A 55 -28.85 -35.74 -2.20
N PRO A 56 -29.98 -35.29 -1.60
CA PRO A 56 -30.01 -34.12 -0.71
C PRO A 56 -29.17 -34.30 0.56
N TYR A 57 -28.93 -35.54 0.99
CA TYR A 57 -28.15 -35.90 2.19
C TYR A 57 -26.71 -36.30 1.84
N ILE A 58 -26.52 -36.99 0.71
CA ILE A 58 -25.21 -37.36 0.18
C ILE A 58 -24.43 -36.10 -0.25
N LYS A 59 -25.08 -35.10 -0.86
CA LYS A 59 -24.45 -33.84 -1.27
C LYS A 59 -23.75 -33.11 -0.12
N PRO A 60 -24.43 -32.74 0.99
CA PRO A 60 -23.78 -32.03 2.09
C PRO A 60 -22.70 -32.91 2.74
N LEU A 61 -22.92 -34.22 2.89
CA LEU A 61 -21.93 -35.13 3.48
C LEU A 61 -20.68 -35.29 2.60
N ALA A 62 -20.85 -35.40 1.28
CA ALA A 62 -19.77 -35.46 0.30
C ALA A 62 -19.06 -34.10 0.19
N VAL A 63 -19.78 -32.98 0.27
CA VAL A 63 -19.18 -31.64 0.32
C VAL A 63 -18.37 -31.44 1.60
N VAL A 64 -18.89 -31.88 2.76
CA VAL A 64 -18.17 -31.82 4.04
C VAL A 64 -16.96 -32.74 4.03
N SER A 65 -17.09 -33.97 3.52
CA SER A 65 -15.98 -34.93 3.43
C SER A 65 -14.92 -34.48 2.43
N PHE A 66 -15.32 -33.96 1.27
CA PHE A 66 -14.43 -33.35 0.28
C PHE A 66 -13.77 -32.11 0.85
N ALA A 67 -14.49 -31.24 1.57
CA ALA A 67 -13.91 -30.11 2.27
C ALA A 67 -12.91 -30.56 3.34
N PHE A 68 -13.18 -31.64 4.08
CA PHE A 68 -12.26 -32.20 5.06
C PHE A 68 -11.00 -32.79 4.43
N LEU A 69 -11.14 -33.50 3.30
CA LEU A 69 -10.03 -34.05 2.52
C LEU A 69 -9.19 -32.94 1.85
N VAL A 70 -9.84 -31.90 1.32
CA VAL A 70 -9.17 -30.73 0.75
C VAL A 70 -8.47 -29.93 1.85
N LEU A 71 -9.12 -29.68 3.00
CA LEU A 71 -8.54 -29.00 4.15
C LEU A 71 -7.37 -29.79 4.74
N GLY A 72 -7.52 -31.12 4.87
CA GLY A 72 -6.46 -32.03 5.29
C GLY A 72 -5.29 -32.04 4.30
N SER A 73 -5.55 -32.10 3.00
CA SER A 73 -4.53 -31.96 1.96
C SER A 73 -3.85 -30.59 2.02
N TRP A 74 -4.57 -29.51 2.31
CA TRP A 74 -4.02 -28.15 2.44
C TRP A 74 -3.21 -27.92 3.73
N LEU A 75 -3.43 -28.76 4.74
CA LEU A 75 -2.67 -28.84 6.00
C LEU A 75 -1.44 -29.76 5.89
N HIS A 76 -1.44 -30.71 4.95
CA HIS A 76 -0.35 -31.67 4.73
C HIS A 76 0.49 -31.42 3.49
N ARG A 77 0.02 -30.65 2.50
CA ARG A 77 0.79 -30.29 1.30
C ARG A 77 1.97 -29.43 1.74
N THR A 78 3.08 -30.11 1.95
CA THR A 78 4.43 -29.56 1.92
C THR A 78 4.68 -29.12 0.48
N PRO A 79 4.94 -27.84 0.21
CA PRO A 79 5.45 -27.45 -1.10
C PRO A 79 6.75 -28.19 -1.39
N ALA A 80 7.01 -28.44 -2.67
CA ALA A 80 8.14 -29.21 -3.18
C ALA A 80 9.55 -28.66 -2.84
N LYS A 81 9.65 -27.49 -2.18
CA LYS A 81 10.90 -26.91 -1.68
C LYS A 81 10.77 -26.61 -0.19
N GLN A 82 11.11 -27.59 0.64
CA GLN A 82 11.53 -27.32 2.01
C GLN A 82 13.00 -26.95 1.93
N THR A 83 13.32 -25.66 2.01
CA THR A 83 14.70 -25.21 2.17
C THR A 83 15.16 -25.65 3.55
N THR A 84 16.21 -26.46 3.60
CA THR A 84 16.96 -26.70 4.84
C THR A 84 17.51 -25.35 5.29
N TRP A 85 17.11 -24.89 6.47
CA TRP A 85 17.57 -23.61 7.03
C TRP A 85 18.65 -23.88 8.09
N PRO A 86 19.93 -23.63 7.80
CA PRO A 86 21.02 -23.79 8.76
C PRO A 86 21.20 -22.56 9.68
N GLY A 87 20.47 -21.47 9.42
CA GLY A 87 20.63 -20.19 10.11
C GLY A 87 19.99 -20.12 11.50
N LEU A 88 20.12 -18.96 12.16
CA LEU A 88 19.55 -18.72 13.48
C LEU A 88 18.01 -18.68 13.43
N GLY A 89 17.36 -19.36 14.37
CA GLY A 89 15.90 -19.39 14.50
C GLY A 89 15.20 -20.32 13.49
N LYS A 90 13.87 -20.39 13.60
CA LYS A 90 13.00 -21.17 12.70
C LYS A 90 11.65 -20.47 12.55
N PRO A 91 10.87 -20.76 11.50
CA PRO A 91 9.52 -20.22 11.39
C PRO A 91 8.65 -20.63 12.59
N LEU A 92 7.98 -19.68 13.23
CA LEU A 92 7.15 -19.90 14.42
C LEU A 92 5.82 -19.14 14.33
N LEU A 93 4.74 -19.79 14.74
CA LEU A 93 3.47 -19.13 15.03
C LEU A 93 3.44 -18.74 16.50
N ILE A 94 3.28 -17.46 16.82
CA ILE A 94 3.42 -16.94 18.18
C ILE A 94 2.08 -16.29 18.59
N PRO A 95 1.20 -17.06 19.26
CA PRO A 95 0.10 -16.51 20.05
C PRO A 95 0.56 -15.37 20.95
N ALA A 96 -0.08 -14.22 20.85
CA ALA A 96 0.31 -13.03 21.59
C ALA A 96 -0.91 -12.24 22.08
N LYS A 97 -0.62 -11.29 22.97
CA LYS A 97 -1.58 -10.33 23.48
C LYS A 97 -0.99 -8.94 23.39
N THR A 98 -1.81 -8.00 22.94
CA THR A 98 -1.46 -6.58 22.94
C THR A 98 -2.27 -5.86 24.01
N THR A 99 -1.60 -5.01 24.79
CA THR A 99 -2.25 -4.09 25.73
C THR A 99 -1.90 -2.66 25.35
N HIS A 100 -2.86 -1.76 25.48
CA HIS A 100 -2.66 -0.33 25.31
C HIS A 100 -3.17 0.37 26.56
N ARG A 101 -2.33 1.17 27.20
CA ARG A 101 -2.70 1.98 28.36
C ARG A 101 -2.33 3.42 28.10
N ARG A 102 -3.35 4.26 27.90
CA ARG A 102 -3.24 5.71 27.85
C ARG A 102 -3.35 6.29 29.26
N THR A 103 -2.39 7.10 29.63
CA THR A 103 -2.33 7.84 30.90
C THR A 103 -2.74 9.31 30.71
N PHE A 104 -2.48 9.89 29.53
CA PHE A 104 -2.74 11.30 29.21
C PHE A 104 -3.22 11.49 27.75
N PRO A 105 -4.07 12.48 27.43
CA PRO A 105 -4.75 13.42 28.33
C PRO A 105 -5.95 12.82 29.08
N ALA A 106 -6.54 11.74 28.57
CA ALA A 106 -7.59 10.99 29.25
C ALA A 106 -7.17 9.54 29.44
N LYS A 107 -7.39 9.00 30.65
CA LYS A 107 -7.09 7.61 30.97
C LYS A 107 -7.99 6.68 30.17
N HIS A 108 -7.38 5.73 29.45
CA HIS A 108 -8.08 4.68 28.70
C HIS A 108 -7.17 3.46 28.58
N GLY A 109 -7.73 2.27 28.65
CA GLY A 109 -6.94 1.06 28.55
C GLY A 109 -7.75 -0.09 27.98
N PHE A 110 -7.12 -0.92 27.16
CA PHE A 110 -7.72 -2.10 26.58
C PHE A 110 -6.66 -3.14 26.23
N SER A 111 -7.10 -4.38 26.07
CA SER A 111 -6.26 -5.50 25.68
C SER A 111 -6.99 -6.40 24.70
N TYR A 112 -6.28 -7.01 23.77
CA TYR A 112 -6.86 -7.93 22.80
C TYR A 112 -5.82 -8.97 22.35
N SER A 113 -6.31 -10.15 21.97
CA SER A 113 -5.50 -11.20 21.36
C SER A 113 -4.92 -10.70 20.04
N TYR A 114 -3.67 -11.07 19.79
CA TYR A 114 -2.92 -10.69 18.61
C TYR A 114 -2.09 -11.89 18.14
N LEU A 115 -1.88 -12.02 16.85
CA LEU A 115 -1.09 -13.12 16.30
C LEU A 115 0.09 -12.54 15.53
N VAL A 116 1.29 -13.01 15.89
CA VAL A 116 2.49 -12.72 15.12
C VAL A 116 3.15 -14.01 14.67
N VAL A 117 3.87 -13.91 13.57
CA VAL A 117 4.69 -14.97 12.99
C VAL A 117 6.13 -14.51 13.09
N GLY A 118 6.99 -15.41 13.55
CA GLY A 118 8.44 -15.25 13.47
C GLY A 118 8.99 -15.98 12.26
N VAL A 119 9.81 -15.33 11.43
CA VAL A 119 10.50 -15.94 10.30
C VAL A 119 11.97 -15.51 10.27
N PRO A 120 12.92 -16.44 10.05
CA PRO A 120 14.30 -16.07 9.78
C PRO A 120 14.40 -15.28 8.48
N VAL A 121 15.16 -14.18 8.50
CA VAL A 121 15.44 -13.38 7.31
C VAL A 121 16.45 -14.15 6.46
N GLY A 122 16.12 -14.40 5.19
CA GLY A 122 16.86 -15.30 4.29
C GLY A 122 16.16 -16.64 4.07
N TRP A 123 15.22 -17.02 4.94
CA TRP A 123 14.40 -18.21 4.74
C TRP A 123 13.28 -17.92 3.72
N THR A 124 13.15 -18.78 2.71
CA THR A 124 12.05 -18.77 1.73
C THR A 124 11.47 -20.17 1.59
N GLY A 125 10.15 -20.27 1.43
CA GLY A 125 9.43 -21.54 1.31
C GLY A 125 8.17 -21.58 2.17
N SER A 126 7.71 -22.79 2.50
CA SER A 126 6.62 -22.96 3.47
C SER A 126 6.97 -24.00 4.53
N ALA A 127 6.70 -23.63 5.78
CA ALA A 127 6.90 -24.46 6.95
C ALA A 127 5.57 -25.12 7.32
N GLY A 128 5.51 -26.44 7.10
CA GLY A 128 4.39 -27.31 7.51
C GLY A 128 3.00 -26.90 7.00
N GLY A 129 2.91 -26.20 5.86
CA GLY A 129 1.66 -25.71 5.26
C GLY A 129 1.01 -24.54 5.99
N MET A 130 1.63 -24.06 7.08
CA MET A 130 1.06 -23.06 8.01
C MET A 130 1.68 -21.68 7.84
N VAL A 131 2.99 -21.58 7.67
CA VAL A 131 3.72 -20.31 7.47
C VAL A 131 4.47 -20.36 6.14
N SER A 132 4.49 -19.26 5.40
CA SER A 132 5.25 -19.13 4.14
C SER A 132 5.87 -17.74 3.97
N SER A 133 7.00 -17.68 3.27
CA SER A 133 7.70 -16.46 2.81
C SER A 133 8.36 -16.73 1.45
N GLY A 134 8.53 -15.72 0.61
CA GLY A 134 9.42 -15.79 -0.56
C GLY A 134 8.90 -16.63 -1.72
N THR A 135 7.58 -16.76 -1.86
CA THR A 135 6.98 -17.56 -2.95
C THR A 135 6.58 -16.66 -4.12
N GLU A 136 7.11 -16.96 -5.32
CA GLU A 136 7.14 -16.15 -6.57
C GLU A 136 5.79 -15.63 -7.14
N LEU A 137 4.66 -15.80 -6.45
CA LEU A 137 3.35 -15.41 -6.95
C LEU A 137 2.91 -13.99 -6.58
N ASP A 138 3.79 -13.17 -6.01
CA ASP A 138 3.51 -11.78 -5.65
C ASP A 138 3.56 -10.82 -6.87
N SER A 139 2.96 -11.24 -7.99
CA SER A 139 2.42 -10.29 -8.96
C SER A 139 1.24 -9.55 -8.32
N SER A 140 1.05 -8.29 -8.68
CA SER A 140 0.25 -7.26 -7.99
C SER A 140 -1.22 -7.59 -7.64
N ASP A 141 -1.74 -8.73 -8.07
CA ASP A 141 -3.08 -9.28 -7.77
C ASP A 141 -3.13 -10.20 -6.54
N GLY A 142 -2.02 -10.38 -5.83
CA GLY A 142 -1.86 -11.29 -4.68
C GLY A 142 -2.78 -11.04 -3.47
N ARG A 143 -3.51 -9.92 -3.42
CA ARG A 143 -4.52 -9.59 -2.37
C ARG A 143 -5.91 -10.15 -2.66
N SER A 144 -6.16 -10.67 -3.87
CA SER A 144 -7.45 -11.27 -4.21
C SER A 144 -7.61 -12.64 -3.55
N LEU A 145 -8.77 -12.90 -2.94
CA LEU A 145 -9.13 -14.22 -2.40
C LEU A 145 -9.01 -15.32 -3.47
N ILE A 146 -9.30 -15.00 -4.74
CA ILE A 146 -9.18 -15.94 -5.86
C ILE A 146 -7.72 -16.28 -6.14
N SER A 147 -6.84 -15.28 -6.11
CA SER A 147 -5.39 -15.46 -6.25
C SER A 147 -4.83 -16.29 -5.10
N TRP A 148 -5.26 -16.00 -3.87
CA TRP A 148 -4.91 -16.80 -2.68
C TRP A 148 -5.37 -18.26 -2.81
N LEU A 149 -6.63 -18.50 -3.21
CA LEU A 149 -7.19 -19.85 -3.39
C LEU A 149 -6.40 -20.63 -4.45
N ARG A 150 -6.07 -20.01 -5.58
CA ARG A 150 -5.22 -20.63 -6.62
C ARG A 150 -3.85 -20.99 -6.05
N ALA A 151 -3.14 -20.04 -5.44
CA ALA A 151 -1.82 -20.28 -4.87
C ALA A 151 -1.82 -21.38 -3.78
N LYS A 152 -2.84 -21.40 -2.92
CA LYS A 152 -3.02 -22.47 -1.92
C LYS A 152 -3.29 -23.83 -2.58
N THR A 153 -4.12 -23.86 -3.62
CA THR A 153 -4.44 -25.06 -4.38
C THR A 153 -3.19 -25.65 -5.07
N PHE A 154 -2.32 -24.79 -5.60
CA PHE A 154 -1.04 -25.18 -6.21
C PHE A 154 0.10 -25.38 -5.19
N GLY A 155 -0.18 -25.25 -3.88
CA GLY A 155 0.79 -25.56 -2.82
C GLY A 155 1.87 -24.50 -2.59
N THR A 156 1.77 -23.32 -3.21
CA THR A 156 2.78 -22.25 -3.17
C THR A 156 2.56 -21.22 -2.06
N ARG A 157 1.42 -21.26 -1.36
CA ARG A 157 1.13 -20.41 -0.20
C ARG A 157 0.65 -21.23 1.00
N ALA A 158 1.10 -20.83 2.19
CA ALA A 158 0.59 -21.37 3.45
C ALA A 158 -0.65 -20.61 3.93
N TRP A 159 -1.20 -21.01 5.09
CA TRP A 159 -2.33 -20.30 5.71
C TRP A 159 -1.96 -18.87 6.11
N PHE A 160 -0.78 -18.71 6.70
CA PHE A 160 -0.18 -17.43 7.05
C PHE A 160 0.99 -17.15 6.11
N HIS A 161 0.96 -16.02 5.43
CA HIS A 161 1.99 -15.64 4.46
C HIS A 161 2.60 -14.29 4.82
N VAL A 162 3.93 -14.27 4.90
CA VAL A 162 4.73 -13.06 5.06
C VAL A 162 5.17 -12.65 3.65
N SER A 163 4.61 -11.56 3.14
CA SER A 163 4.94 -11.05 1.82
C SER A 163 6.11 -10.07 1.91
N GLU A 164 7.09 -10.26 1.05
CA GLU A 164 8.23 -9.35 0.89
C GLU A 164 7.79 -7.94 0.52
N ALA A 165 6.70 -7.78 -0.23
CA ALA A 165 6.16 -6.48 -0.63
C ALA A 165 5.65 -5.65 0.56
N ASP A 166 5.25 -6.32 1.64
CA ASP A 166 4.69 -5.71 2.83
C ASP A 166 5.75 -5.28 3.86
N HIS A 167 7.05 -5.34 3.51
CA HIS A 167 8.16 -5.16 4.45
C HIS A 167 9.29 -4.27 3.91
N LEU A 168 9.90 -3.46 4.78
CA LEU A 168 11.00 -2.52 4.50
C LEU A 168 10.76 -1.63 3.26
N GLY A 169 11.64 -1.67 2.26
CA GLY A 169 11.47 -0.94 1.01
C GLY A 169 10.51 -1.64 0.04
N ARG A 170 10.01 -0.90 -0.96
CA ARG A 170 9.04 -1.43 -1.95
C ARG A 170 9.71 -2.05 -3.17
N GLU A 171 11.03 -1.95 -3.27
CA GLU A 171 11.80 -2.57 -4.32
C GLU A 171 11.53 -4.09 -4.37
N PRO A 172 11.56 -4.70 -5.56
CA PRO A 172 11.53 -6.15 -5.68
C PRO A 172 12.73 -6.79 -4.97
N GLY A 173 12.52 -7.94 -4.32
CA GLY A 173 13.61 -8.69 -3.66
C GLY A 173 13.14 -9.51 -2.47
N THR A 174 14.03 -10.35 -1.95
CA THR A 174 13.80 -11.11 -0.72
C THR A 174 13.85 -10.19 0.51
N LEU A 175 13.35 -10.67 1.65
CA LEU A 175 13.47 -9.94 2.93
C LEU A 175 14.94 -9.59 3.26
N GLU A 176 15.87 -10.48 2.89
CA GLU A 176 17.31 -10.29 3.10
C GLU A 176 17.88 -9.18 2.21
N THR A 177 17.59 -9.21 0.90
CA THR A 177 18.03 -8.14 -0.02
C THR A 177 17.50 -6.78 0.42
N LYS A 178 16.23 -6.71 0.83
CA LYS A 178 15.61 -5.48 1.33
C LYS A 178 16.24 -5.00 2.63
N LEU A 179 16.56 -5.91 3.54
CA LEU A 179 17.27 -5.59 4.77
C LEU A 179 18.65 -4.99 4.45
N HIS A 180 19.40 -5.61 3.55
CA HIS A 180 20.72 -5.11 3.14
C HIS A 180 20.62 -3.72 2.48
N ASN A 181 19.64 -3.51 1.60
CA ASN A 181 19.41 -2.20 0.97
C ASN A 181 19.06 -1.13 2.02
N TYR A 182 18.19 -1.47 2.98
CA TYR A 182 17.84 -0.56 4.05
C TYR A 182 19.05 -0.22 4.93
N LEU A 183 19.86 -1.20 5.35
CA LEU A 183 21.06 -0.96 6.15
C LEU A 183 22.08 -0.08 5.40
N LYS A 184 22.30 -0.34 4.11
CA LYS A 184 23.14 0.53 3.26
C LYS A 184 22.58 1.96 3.18
N SER A 185 21.27 2.12 3.13
CA SER A 185 20.63 3.46 3.16
C SER A 185 20.76 4.18 4.49
N GLN A 186 21.19 3.49 5.55
CA GLN A 186 21.51 4.04 6.87
C GLN A 186 23.03 4.15 7.09
N ASP A 187 23.84 3.99 6.05
CA ASP A 187 25.31 3.97 6.10
C ASP A 187 25.88 2.87 7.02
N VAL A 188 25.19 1.73 7.10
CA VAL A 188 25.60 0.56 7.90
C VAL A 188 25.97 -0.61 6.98
N ASP A 189 27.12 -1.25 7.21
CA ASP A 189 27.52 -2.46 6.50
C ASP A 189 26.60 -3.64 6.87
N PRO A 190 25.84 -4.22 5.93
CA PRO A 190 24.99 -5.38 6.19
C PRO A 190 25.73 -6.59 6.77
N ASN A 191 27.02 -6.75 6.47
CA ASN A 191 27.81 -7.88 6.98
C ASN A 191 27.98 -7.85 8.51
N THR A 192 27.72 -6.72 9.16
CA THR A 192 27.68 -6.59 10.61
C THR A 192 26.57 -7.46 11.23
N TYR A 193 25.50 -7.72 10.47
CA TYR A 193 24.33 -8.46 10.92
C TYR A 193 24.00 -9.65 9.99
N PRO A 194 24.85 -10.69 9.95
CA PRO A 194 24.66 -11.83 9.04
C PRO A 194 23.44 -12.70 9.38
N HIS A 195 22.81 -12.44 10.53
CA HIS A 195 21.64 -13.15 10.99
C HIS A 195 20.55 -12.16 11.39
N ALA A 196 19.35 -12.35 10.86
CA ALA A 196 18.21 -11.53 11.22
C ALA A 196 16.93 -12.37 11.36
N TYR A 197 16.01 -11.90 12.20
CA TYR A 197 14.75 -12.56 12.48
C TYR A 197 13.61 -11.54 12.51
N LEU A 198 12.56 -11.79 11.72
CA LEU A 198 11.40 -10.92 11.58
C LEU A 198 10.25 -11.46 12.41
N VAL A 199 9.69 -10.64 13.31
CA VAL A 199 8.43 -10.89 14.01
C VAL A 199 7.38 -9.90 13.52
N THR A 200 6.32 -10.42 12.89
CA THR A 200 5.33 -9.58 12.20
C THR A 200 3.94 -10.21 12.22
N ALA A 201 2.88 -9.42 12.03
CA ALA A 201 1.60 -9.98 11.63
C ALA A 201 1.69 -10.48 10.18
N ALA A 202 1.30 -11.72 9.95
CA ALA A 202 1.27 -12.33 8.63
C ALA A 202 -0.11 -12.15 7.99
N SER A 203 -0.14 -12.13 6.65
CA SER A 203 -1.40 -12.14 5.91
C SER A 203 -2.13 -13.47 6.07
N PHE A 204 -3.47 -13.42 6.10
CA PHE A 204 -4.33 -14.58 6.17
C PHE A 204 -5.47 -14.42 5.14
N LEU A 205 -5.65 -15.40 4.25
CA LEU A 205 -6.58 -15.32 3.11
C LEU A 205 -6.41 -14.06 2.23
N GLY A 206 -5.17 -13.54 2.13
CA GLY A 206 -4.87 -12.30 1.39
C GLY A 206 -5.17 -11.00 2.14
N TYR A 207 -5.77 -11.06 3.33
CA TYR A 207 -5.95 -9.91 4.21
C TYR A 207 -4.73 -9.72 5.11
N ASN A 208 -4.21 -8.49 5.18
CA ASN A 208 -3.12 -8.14 6.07
C ASN A 208 -3.44 -6.82 6.78
N PHE A 209 -3.32 -6.82 8.11
CA PHE A 209 -3.34 -5.61 8.93
C PHE A 209 -2.20 -5.68 9.95
N ASN A 210 -1.13 -4.97 9.65
CA ASN A 210 0.13 -5.05 10.39
C ASN A 210 0.60 -3.67 10.87
N PRO A 211 0.26 -3.23 12.10
CA PRO A 211 0.71 -1.95 12.65
C PRO A 211 2.21 -1.85 12.94
N VAL A 212 2.88 -2.98 13.23
CA VAL A 212 4.32 -2.97 13.57
C VAL A 212 4.98 -4.33 13.31
N SER A 213 6.18 -4.28 12.73
CA SER A 213 7.08 -5.44 12.62
C SER A 213 8.39 -5.17 13.35
N PHE A 214 8.95 -6.21 13.95
CA PHE A 214 10.20 -6.18 14.70
C PHE A 214 11.23 -7.02 13.98
N TRP A 215 12.29 -6.38 13.50
CA TRP A 215 13.46 -7.04 12.94
C TRP A 215 14.53 -7.10 14.02
N TYR A 216 14.91 -8.31 14.41
CA TYR A 216 16.01 -8.56 15.33
C TYR A 216 17.26 -8.84 14.50
N LEU A 217 18.32 -8.06 14.72
CA LEU A 217 19.58 -8.16 13.98
C LEU A 217 20.67 -8.68 14.91
N TYR A 218 21.33 -9.76 14.51
CA TYR A 218 22.30 -10.47 15.31
C TYR A 218 23.67 -10.45 14.64
N THR A 219 24.72 -10.37 15.46
CA THR A 219 26.11 -10.51 15.02
C THR A 219 26.41 -11.95 14.55
N THR A 220 27.60 -12.16 13.99
CA THR A 220 28.15 -13.49 13.67
C THR A 220 28.12 -14.45 14.87
N ASP A 221 28.34 -13.93 16.08
CA ASP A 221 28.28 -14.69 17.34
C ASP A 221 26.86 -14.96 17.84
N LYS A 222 25.84 -14.66 17.01
CA LYS A 222 24.41 -14.85 17.31
C LYS A 222 23.94 -14.07 18.55
N THR A 223 24.54 -12.92 18.80
CA THR A 223 24.11 -11.99 19.87
C THR A 223 23.29 -10.85 19.29
N LEU A 224 22.19 -10.48 19.96
CA LEU A 224 21.33 -9.38 19.52
C LEU A 224 22.09 -8.05 19.60
N ALA A 225 22.28 -7.38 18.46
CA ALA A 225 23.10 -6.18 18.34
C ALA A 225 22.34 -4.95 17.84
N ALA A 226 21.25 -5.14 17.11
CA ALA A 226 20.39 -4.04 16.68
C ALA A 226 18.96 -4.51 16.44
N MET A 227 18.04 -3.55 16.31
CA MET A 227 16.69 -3.81 15.85
C MET A 227 16.22 -2.81 14.81
N ILE A 228 15.32 -3.22 13.92
CA ILE A 228 14.53 -2.30 13.11
C ILE A 228 13.08 -2.41 13.54
N LEU A 229 12.49 -1.29 13.94
CA LEU A 229 11.05 -1.18 14.14
C LEU A 229 10.42 -0.61 12.88
N GLU A 230 9.66 -1.45 12.18
CA GLU A 230 8.86 -1.04 11.03
C GLU A 230 7.45 -0.71 11.52
N VAL A 231 7.07 0.56 11.49
CA VAL A 231 5.77 1.03 11.95
C VAL A 231 4.91 1.41 10.75
N ASN A 232 3.73 0.81 10.64
CA ASN A 232 2.76 1.12 9.59
C ASN A 232 1.54 1.83 10.19
N ASN A 233 0.90 2.70 9.41
CA ASN A 233 -0.35 3.36 9.81
C ASN A 233 -1.54 2.94 8.94
N THR A 234 -2.74 3.38 9.35
CA THR A 234 -3.99 3.08 8.64
C THR A 234 -4.14 3.82 7.30
N PHE A 235 -3.18 4.68 6.94
CA PHE A 235 -3.14 5.42 5.68
C PHE A 235 -2.26 4.71 4.63
N GLY A 236 -1.68 3.56 4.97
CA GLY A 236 -0.79 2.80 4.08
C GLY A 236 0.65 3.34 4.04
N GLU A 237 1.01 4.25 4.95
CA GLU A 237 2.36 4.79 5.11
C GLU A 237 3.19 3.89 6.05
N ARG A 238 4.52 3.95 5.90
CA ARG A 238 5.47 3.15 6.68
C ARG A 238 6.65 3.99 7.15
N ARG A 239 7.13 3.76 8.37
CA ARG A 239 8.36 4.36 8.92
C ARG A 239 9.20 3.29 9.60
N MET A 240 10.44 3.12 9.13
CA MET A 240 11.42 2.24 9.75
C MET A 240 12.28 3.03 10.74
N TYR A 241 12.55 2.48 11.92
CA TYR A 241 13.48 3.03 12.90
C TYR A 241 14.60 2.02 13.14
N PHE A 242 15.83 2.37 12.76
CA PHE A 242 17.01 1.57 13.09
C PHE A 242 17.51 1.90 14.51
N LEU A 243 17.64 0.88 15.34
CA LEU A 243 17.93 0.98 16.77
C LEU A 243 19.14 0.08 17.10
N PRO A 244 20.38 0.55 16.88
CA PRO A 244 21.58 -0.17 17.30
C PRO A 244 21.65 -0.22 18.83
N MET A 245 22.14 -1.32 19.41
CA MET A 245 22.49 -1.40 20.84
C MET A 245 23.59 -0.38 21.17
N ASP A 246 23.63 0.12 22.42
CA ASP A 246 24.78 0.92 22.87
C ASP A 246 26.01 0.01 23.00
N GLU A 247 27.19 0.53 22.67
CA GLU A 247 28.45 -0.18 22.94
C GLU A 247 28.54 -0.44 24.45
N ARG A 248 28.90 -1.68 24.81
CA ARG A 248 28.99 -2.09 26.21
C ARG A 248 30.00 -1.20 26.93
N VAL A 249 29.57 -0.48 27.96
CA VAL A 249 30.49 -0.05 29.01
C VAL A 249 30.87 -1.32 29.77
N ALA A 250 32.15 -1.67 29.79
CA ALA A 250 32.68 -2.97 30.24
C ALA A 250 32.48 -3.28 31.74
N ASP A 251 31.80 -2.43 32.51
CA ASP A 251 31.78 -2.45 33.99
C ASP A 251 30.42 -2.77 34.64
N GLU A 252 29.42 -3.26 33.91
CA GLU A 252 28.14 -3.70 34.51
C GLU A 252 28.07 -5.24 34.57
N PRO A 253 28.30 -5.87 35.76
CA PRO A 253 28.38 -7.33 35.91
C PRO A 253 27.02 -8.05 35.76
N ASP A 254 25.92 -7.31 35.66
CA ASP A 254 24.54 -7.81 35.67
C ASP A 254 23.69 -7.31 34.48
N ALA A 255 24.33 -6.78 33.43
CA ALA A 255 23.64 -6.38 32.22
C ALA A 255 23.03 -7.61 31.53
N ASN A 256 21.77 -7.91 31.87
CA ASN A 256 21.00 -9.01 31.33
C ASN A 256 20.94 -8.87 29.80
N THR A 257 21.80 -9.61 29.09
CA THR A 257 22.04 -9.58 27.63
C THR A 257 20.79 -9.89 26.80
N SER A 258 19.71 -10.29 27.46
CA SER A 258 18.42 -10.60 26.88
C SER A 258 17.47 -9.40 26.73
N LYS A 259 17.88 -8.15 27.03
CA LYS A 259 16.98 -6.98 26.97
C LYS A 259 17.60 -5.78 26.25
N LEU A 260 16.91 -5.26 25.23
CA LEU A 260 17.23 -4.01 24.54
C LEU A 260 16.36 -2.87 25.08
N SER A 261 16.95 -1.69 25.33
CA SER A 261 16.19 -0.47 25.60
C SER A 261 16.73 0.72 24.81
N LYS A 262 15.87 1.40 24.06
CA LYS A 262 16.22 2.56 23.23
C LYS A 262 15.13 3.62 23.25
N SER A 263 15.50 4.89 23.05
CA SER A 263 14.55 5.98 22.87
C SER A 263 14.93 6.83 21.66
N TRP A 264 13.92 7.31 20.94
CA TRP A 264 14.11 8.13 19.73
C TRP A 264 12.94 9.11 19.54
N PRO A 265 13.12 10.19 18.78
CA PRO A 265 12.05 11.14 18.47
C PRO A 265 10.89 10.47 17.73
N LYS A 266 9.67 10.88 18.05
CA LYS A 266 8.50 10.51 17.25
C LYS A 266 8.42 11.47 16.07
N ASP A 267 8.34 10.92 14.86
CA ASP A 267 8.20 11.70 13.61
C ASP A 267 7.08 11.14 12.70
N PHE A 268 6.39 10.08 13.14
CA PHE A 268 5.38 9.38 12.34
C PHE A 268 3.95 9.51 12.89
N HIS A 269 2.97 9.68 12.01
CA HIS A 269 1.56 9.83 12.39
C HIS A 269 0.83 8.48 12.37
N VAL A 270 0.67 7.88 13.54
CA VAL A 270 0.04 6.54 13.70
C VAL A 270 -1.37 6.62 14.28
N SER A 271 -1.72 7.74 14.93
CA SER A 271 -2.99 7.86 15.65
C SER A 271 -3.54 9.29 15.56
N PRO A 272 -4.84 9.45 15.27
CA PRO A 272 -5.48 10.77 15.23
C PRO A 272 -5.53 11.44 16.61
N PHE A 273 -5.24 10.73 17.71
CA PHE A 273 -5.29 11.31 19.06
C PHE A 273 -3.91 11.73 19.59
N ASN A 274 -2.88 11.75 18.72
CA ASN A 274 -1.55 12.22 19.08
C ASN A 274 -0.90 12.94 17.89
N SER A 275 -0.35 14.12 18.16
CA SER A 275 0.52 14.81 17.19
C SER A 275 1.81 14.01 16.93
N ARG A 276 2.60 14.45 15.94
CA ARG A 276 3.95 13.91 15.71
C ARG A 276 4.94 14.25 16.82
N LYS A 277 4.68 15.21 17.71
CA LYS A 277 5.64 15.61 18.75
C LYS A 277 5.81 14.56 19.87
N GLY A 278 7.01 14.48 20.43
CA GLY A 278 7.37 13.61 21.55
C GLY A 278 8.46 12.62 21.18
N SER A 279 8.58 11.55 21.97
CA SER A 279 9.54 10.47 21.74
C SER A 279 8.91 9.11 22.00
N TYR A 280 9.47 8.08 21.39
CA TYR A 280 9.22 6.69 21.75
C TYR A 280 10.34 6.17 22.63
N SER A 281 10.02 5.22 23.51
CA SER A 281 11.02 4.35 24.12
C SER A 281 10.58 2.89 24.00
N LEU A 282 11.49 2.04 23.57
CA LEU A 282 11.33 0.60 23.46
C LEU A 282 12.05 -0.09 24.62
N GLN A 283 11.42 -1.14 25.14
CA GLN A 283 12.05 -2.17 25.94
C GLN A 283 11.61 -3.51 25.36
N VAL A 284 12.53 -4.36 24.96
CA VAL A 284 12.18 -5.63 24.32
C VAL A 284 13.19 -6.71 24.67
N HIS A 285 12.69 -7.92 24.85
CA HIS A 285 13.52 -9.08 25.12
C HIS A 285 14.01 -9.76 23.84
N ASP A 286 15.21 -10.33 23.90
CA ASP A 286 15.73 -11.20 22.85
C ASP A 286 14.90 -12.49 22.79
N LEU A 287 14.18 -12.65 21.68
CA LEU A 287 13.32 -13.81 21.42
C LEU A 287 14.11 -15.09 21.19
N LEU A 288 15.33 -14.99 20.65
CA LEU A 288 16.16 -16.14 20.29
C LEU A 288 17.31 -16.39 21.29
N SER A 289 17.31 -15.67 22.42
CA SER A 289 18.29 -15.86 23.49
C SER A 289 18.37 -17.33 23.92
N SER A 290 19.58 -17.89 23.82
CA SER A 290 19.90 -19.28 24.15
C SER A 290 20.29 -19.49 25.62
N ASN A 291 20.12 -18.49 26.49
CA ASN A 291 20.50 -18.62 27.90
C ASN A 291 19.68 -19.73 28.60
N SER A 292 20.38 -20.72 29.16
CA SER A 292 19.85 -21.99 29.66
C SER A 292 18.80 -21.87 30.78
N ASN A 293 18.77 -20.74 31.50
CA ASN A 293 17.86 -20.57 32.64
C ASN A 293 16.46 -20.05 32.26
N LYS A 294 16.29 -19.36 31.11
CA LYS A 294 14.98 -18.91 30.60
C LYS A 294 15.04 -18.76 29.07
N PRO A 295 14.31 -19.58 28.28
CA PRO A 295 14.26 -19.40 26.83
C PRO A 295 13.69 -18.02 26.48
N GLY A 296 14.20 -17.41 25.42
CA GLY A 296 13.70 -16.14 24.91
C GLY A 296 12.18 -16.17 24.66
N ARG A 297 11.49 -15.11 25.04
CA ARG A 297 10.03 -14.96 24.85
C ARG A 297 9.76 -13.59 24.27
N LEU A 298 8.72 -13.51 23.43
CA LEU A 298 8.29 -12.24 22.89
C LEU A 298 7.69 -11.41 24.03
N ASP A 299 8.37 -10.33 24.40
CA ASP A 299 7.86 -9.32 25.33
C ASP A 299 8.51 -7.98 24.99
N GLY A 300 7.71 -7.10 24.39
CA GLY A 300 8.09 -5.78 23.94
C GLY A 300 7.13 -4.72 24.46
N THR A 301 7.68 -3.65 25.03
CA THR A 301 6.95 -2.48 25.51
C THR A 301 7.42 -1.24 24.77
N ILE A 302 6.49 -0.56 24.10
CA ILE A 302 6.70 0.74 23.46
C ILE A 302 5.96 1.79 24.27
N THR A 303 6.68 2.78 24.77
CA THR A 303 6.09 3.93 25.48
C THR A 303 6.18 5.16 24.60
N LEU A 304 5.05 5.81 24.36
CA LEU A 304 4.98 7.15 23.79
C LEU A 304 5.09 8.16 24.93
N LYS A 305 6.11 9.00 24.87
CA LYS A 305 6.30 10.13 25.79
C LYS A 305 5.92 11.46 25.13
N SER A 306 5.47 12.40 25.94
CA SER A 306 5.21 13.78 25.52
C SER A 306 6.51 14.54 25.26
N SER A 307 6.43 15.74 24.69
CA SER A 307 7.59 16.64 24.54
C SER A 307 8.17 17.10 25.89
N LYS A 308 7.44 16.91 27.00
CA LYS A 308 7.90 17.16 28.38
C LYS A 308 8.31 15.86 29.09
N ASP A 309 8.65 14.82 28.33
CA ASP A 309 9.03 13.47 28.77
C ASP A 309 7.98 12.68 29.59
N HIS A 310 6.77 13.21 29.81
CA HIS A 310 5.72 12.43 30.49
C HIS A 310 5.20 11.26 29.64
N PRO A 311 5.06 10.04 30.20
CA PRO A 311 4.50 8.91 29.48
C PRO A 311 3.02 9.16 29.19
N LYS A 312 2.62 9.06 27.91
CA LYS A 312 1.25 9.25 27.43
C LYS A 312 0.53 7.94 27.14
N ILE A 313 1.23 7.02 26.50
CA ILE A 313 0.69 5.72 26.10
C ILE A 313 1.77 4.68 26.29
N VAL A 314 1.41 3.56 26.90
CA VAL A 314 2.24 2.35 26.97
C VAL A 314 1.53 1.27 26.17
N ALA A 315 2.18 0.77 25.12
CA ALA A 315 1.73 -0.37 24.34
C ALA A 315 2.66 -1.54 24.62
N ARG A 316 2.12 -2.70 24.98
CA ARG A 316 2.90 -3.91 25.22
C ARG A 316 2.40 -5.03 24.33
N LEU A 317 3.31 -5.70 23.64
CA LEU A 317 3.10 -6.93 22.90
C LEU A 317 3.87 -8.05 23.61
N PHE A 318 3.16 -9.08 24.07
CA PHE A 318 3.80 -10.20 24.75
C PHE A 318 3.15 -11.52 24.36
N GLN A 319 3.94 -12.59 24.44
CA GLN A 319 3.54 -13.95 24.11
C GLN A 319 2.46 -14.47 25.08
N GLU A 320 1.41 -15.08 24.55
CA GLU A 320 0.32 -15.71 25.31
C GLU A 320 0.26 -17.21 24.96
N GLY A 321 0.91 -18.04 25.76
CA GLY A 321 1.07 -19.49 25.50
C GLY A 321 2.40 -19.83 24.84
N ASP A 322 2.55 -21.08 24.38
CA ASP A 322 3.78 -21.57 23.74
C ASP A 322 3.74 -21.35 22.22
N PRO A 323 4.87 -20.98 21.58
CA PRO A 323 4.94 -20.86 20.13
C PRO A 323 4.73 -22.22 19.47
N VAL A 324 4.03 -22.23 18.35
CA VAL A 324 3.82 -23.45 17.56
C VAL A 324 4.85 -23.47 16.43
N ASP A 325 5.70 -24.49 16.45
CA ASP A 325 6.57 -24.82 15.32
C ASP A 325 5.76 -25.59 14.27
N PRO A 326 5.50 -24.99 13.10
CA PRO A 326 4.66 -25.60 12.09
C PRO A 326 5.30 -26.84 11.42
N THR A 327 6.62 -27.00 11.48
CA THR A 327 7.32 -28.14 10.88
C THR A 327 7.17 -29.41 11.71
N THR A 328 7.17 -29.28 13.04
CA THR A 328 7.09 -30.40 13.99
C THR A 328 5.71 -30.60 14.60
N ALA A 329 4.82 -29.61 14.52
CA ALA A 329 3.48 -29.71 15.08
C ALA A 329 2.62 -30.81 14.44
N SER A 330 1.90 -31.55 15.29
CA SER A 330 0.89 -32.52 14.86
C SER A 330 -0.27 -31.87 14.09
N LEU A 331 -1.00 -32.66 13.30
CA LEU A 331 -2.20 -32.19 12.58
C LEU A 331 -3.25 -31.64 13.55
N ALA A 332 -3.46 -32.29 14.69
CA ALA A 332 -4.40 -31.84 15.72
C ALA A 332 -4.00 -30.46 16.28
N THR A 333 -2.72 -30.23 16.54
CA THR A 333 -2.20 -28.93 16.99
C THR A 333 -2.43 -27.85 15.93
N LYS A 334 -2.13 -28.14 14.65
CA LYS A 334 -2.36 -27.20 13.54
C LYS A 334 -3.84 -26.85 13.36
N LEU A 335 -4.73 -27.85 13.42
CA LEU A 335 -6.18 -27.64 13.32
C LEU A 335 -6.72 -26.81 14.48
N ARG A 336 -6.36 -27.14 15.72
CA ARG A 336 -6.74 -26.36 16.91
C ARG A 336 -6.24 -24.92 16.80
N PHE A 337 -5.00 -24.74 16.33
CA PHE A 337 -4.44 -23.42 16.11
C PHE A 337 -5.25 -22.63 15.09
N LEU A 338 -5.53 -23.19 13.91
CA LEU A 338 -6.33 -22.53 12.88
C LEU A 338 -7.70 -22.13 13.41
N LEU A 339 -8.44 -23.07 14.03
CA LEU A 339 -9.77 -22.80 14.58
C LEU A 339 -9.76 -21.73 15.67
N GLY A 340 -8.68 -21.66 16.48
CA GLY A 340 -8.54 -20.67 17.54
C GLY A 340 -8.11 -19.28 17.07
N TRP A 341 -7.35 -19.18 15.96
CA TRP A 341 -6.62 -17.95 15.61
C TRP A 341 -6.93 -17.36 14.23
N TRP A 342 -7.65 -18.07 13.34
CA TRP A 342 -7.95 -17.60 11.98
C TRP A 342 -8.65 -16.24 11.92
N TRP A 343 -9.48 -15.93 12.92
CA TRP A 343 -10.33 -14.74 12.97
C TRP A 343 -9.61 -13.50 13.52
N VAL A 344 -8.48 -13.68 14.24
CA VAL A 344 -7.83 -12.62 15.01
C VAL A 344 -7.35 -11.47 14.13
N GLY A 345 -6.79 -11.76 12.95
CA GLY A 345 -6.38 -10.74 11.99
C GLY A 345 -7.55 -9.85 11.55
N PHE A 346 -8.68 -10.45 11.15
CA PHE A 346 -9.85 -9.74 10.64
C PHE A 346 -10.51 -8.82 11.67
N VAL A 347 -10.51 -9.19 12.95
CA VAL A 347 -11.15 -8.38 14.00
C VAL A 347 -10.24 -7.29 14.58
N THR A 348 -8.93 -7.32 14.28
CA THR A 348 -7.98 -6.37 14.88
C THR A 348 -8.30 -4.93 14.46
N PHE A 349 -8.50 -4.68 13.17
CA PHE A 349 -8.86 -3.34 12.68
C PHE A 349 -10.23 -2.86 13.22
N PRO A 350 -11.33 -3.65 13.15
CA PRO A 350 -12.59 -3.29 13.79
C PRO A 350 -12.48 -2.96 15.29
N ARG A 351 -11.65 -3.68 16.05
CA ARG A 351 -11.37 -3.37 17.46
C ARG A 351 -10.70 -2.00 17.61
N ILE A 352 -9.71 -1.69 16.78
CA ILE A 352 -9.04 -0.39 16.79
C ILE A 352 -10.03 0.74 16.48
N VAL A 353 -10.88 0.57 15.47
CA VAL A 353 -11.92 1.55 15.11
C VAL A 353 -12.91 1.75 16.26
N LYS A 354 -13.36 0.68 16.91
CA LYS A 354 -14.24 0.75 18.09
C LYS A 354 -13.61 1.55 19.24
N GLU A 355 -12.34 1.32 19.54
CA GLU A 355 -11.63 2.05 20.59
C GLU A 355 -11.36 3.51 20.20
N ALA A 356 -11.05 3.78 18.93
CA ALA A 356 -10.94 5.13 18.41
C ALA A 356 -12.28 5.90 18.54
N GLY A 357 -13.41 5.26 18.21
CA GLY A 357 -14.74 5.83 18.41
C GLY A 357 -15.05 6.14 19.88
N ARG A 358 -14.63 5.27 20.82
CA ARG A 358 -14.75 5.56 22.26
C ARG A 358 -13.93 6.77 22.68
N LEU A 359 -12.71 6.91 22.18
CA LEU A 359 -11.84 8.05 22.46
C LEU A 359 -12.42 9.36 21.89
N PHE A 360 -12.99 9.31 20.69
CA PHE A 360 -13.61 10.47 20.05
C PHE A 360 -14.94 10.86 20.72
N PHE A 361 -15.93 9.98 20.71
CA PHE A 361 -17.29 10.33 21.15
C PHE A 361 -17.45 10.41 22.68
N ARG A 362 -16.83 9.50 23.44
CA ARG A 362 -17.02 9.44 24.90
C ARG A 362 -16.00 10.26 25.67
N ARG A 363 -14.74 10.23 25.21
CA ARG A 363 -13.63 10.90 25.91
C ARG A 363 -13.29 12.26 25.30
N LYS A 364 -13.92 12.65 24.18
CA LYS A 364 -13.78 13.95 23.52
C LYS A 364 -12.32 14.36 23.31
N LEU A 365 -11.45 13.40 22.97
CA LEU A 365 -10.06 13.74 22.69
C LEU A 365 -9.96 14.57 21.42
N HIS A 366 -9.05 15.54 21.45
CA HIS A 366 -8.70 16.30 20.27
C HIS A 366 -8.17 15.39 19.15
N VAL A 367 -8.68 15.62 17.94
CA VAL A 367 -8.29 14.91 16.73
C VAL A 367 -7.28 15.75 15.97
N TRP A 368 -6.12 15.16 15.76
CA TRP A 368 -5.06 15.63 14.89
C TRP A 368 -5.31 15.05 13.50
N PHE A 369 -5.48 15.92 12.51
CA PHE A 369 -5.52 15.51 11.12
C PHE A 369 -4.20 14.87 10.69
N ARG A 370 -4.27 13.96 9.70
CA ARG A 370 -3.11 13.27 9.16
C ARG A 370 -2.27 14.27 8.35
N PRO A 371 -1.01 14.54 8.71
CA PRO A 371 -0.10 15.30 7.87
C PRO A 371 0.51 14.42 6.78
N GLU A 372 1.00 15.01 5.69
CA GLU A 372 1.72 14.26 4.67
C GLU A 372 3.03 13.62 5.21
N PRO A 373 3.46 12.49 4.61
CA PRO A 373 4.68 11.78 4.99
C PRO A 373 5.90 12.68 4.99
N LEU A 374 6.83 12.44 5.92
CA LEU A 374 8.15 13.08 5.89
C LEU A 374 9.08 12.33 4.92
N LYS A 375 10.22 12.94 4.55
CA LYS A 375 11.22 12.33 3.66
C LYS A 375 11.72 10.94 4.09
N ASP A 376 11.76 10.71 5.41
CA ASP A 376 12.24 9.47 6.04
C ASP A 376 11.10 8.44 6.24
N SER A 377 9.86 8.83 5.91
CA SER A 377 8.69 7.96 5.88
C SER A 377 8.36 7.60 4.44
N MET A 378 7.84 6.39 4.24
CA MET A 378 7.28 5.98 2.96
C MET A 378 5.80 6.35 2.92
N GLY A 379 5.39 7.10 1.91
CA GLY A 379 3.98 7.40 1.65
C GLY A 379 3.19 6.15 1.26
N ARG A 380 1.88 6.28 1.05
CA ARG A 380 1.03 5.15 0.65
C ARG A 380 1.38 4.57 -0.71
N VAL A 381 0.86 3.37 -1.00
CA VAL A 381 0.99 2.77 -2.34
C VAL A 381 0.12 3.57 -3.31
N ALA A 382 0.69 3.87 -4.49
CA ALA A 382 -0.02 4.54 -5.57
C ALA A 382 -1.21 3.69 -6.04
N ASP A 383 -2.34 4.35 -6.29
CA ASP A 383 -3.48 3.73 -6.97
C ASP A 383 -3.19 3.55 -8.48
N THR A 384 -4.15 2.99 -9.21
CA THR A 384 -3.99 2.73 -10.65
C THR A 384 -3.78 4.00 -11.47
N THR A 385 -4.43 5.10 -11.10
CA THR A 385 -4.36 6.38 -11.82
C THR A 385 -3.01 7.02 -11.60
N GLU A 386 -2.56 7.06 -10.34
CA GLU A 386 -1.25 7.61 -9.95
C GLU A 386 -0.10 6.81 -10.56
N ARG A 387 -0.20 5.47 -10.59
CA ARG A 387 0.79 4.60 -11.26
C ARG A 387 0.88 4.84 -12.76
N GLN A 388 -0.21 5.23 -13.41
CA GLN A 388 -0.22 5.53 -14.84
C GLN A 388 0.24 6.95 -15.16
N LEU A 389 0.02 7.90 -14.26
CA LEU A 389 0.50 9.28 -14.40
C LEU A 389 1.99 9.43 -14.07
N GLU A 390 2.53 8.61 -13.16
CA GLU A 390 3.93 8.71 -12.73
C GLU A 390 4.95 8.60 -13.88
N PRO A 391 4.87 7.61 -14.79
CA PRO A 391 5.79 7.52 -15.93
C PRO A 391 5.70 8.74 -16.84
N ILE A 392 4.49 9.27 -17.07
CA ILE A 392 4.27 10.45 -17.93
C ILE A 392 4.90 11.70 -17.28
N PHE A 393 4.74 11.86 -15.97
CA PHE A 393 5.40 12.93 -15.23
C PHE A 393 6.93 12.77 -15.24
N ARG A 394 7.43 11.54 -15.11
CA ARG A 394 8.86 11.23 -15.16
C ARG A 394 9.47 11.61 -16.51
N ASP A 395 8.81 11.26 -17.61
CA ASP A 395 9.24 11.62 -18.98
C ASP A 395 9.17 13.13 -19.19
N TYR A 396 8.14 13.79 -18.64
CA TYR A 396 8.03 15.24 -18.63
C TYR A 396 9.17 15.91 -17.85
N LEU A 397 9.50 15.41 -16.67
CA LEU A 397 10.61 15.90 -15.87
C LEU A 397 11.94 15.74 -16.61
N HIS A 398 12.15 14.61 -17.27
CA HIS A 398 13.31 14.35 -18.12
C HIS A 398 13.42 15.39 -19.24
N HIS A 399 12.32 15.68 -19.92
CA HIS A 399 12.24 16.72 -20.95
C HIS A 399 12.61 18.12 -20.40
N LEU A 400 12.10 18.48 -19.21
CA LEU A 400 12.43 19.76 -18.58
C LEU A 400 13.92 19.88 -18.24
N VAL A 401 14.54 18.81 -17.72
CA VAL A 401 15.98 18.80 -17.42
C VAL A 401 16.79 18.98 -18.71
N GLN A 402 16.43 18.30 -19.79
CA GLN A 402 17.07 18.46 -21.11
C GLN A 402 16.93 19.88 -21.66
N GLN A 403 15.79 20.53 -21.46
CA GLN A 403 15.53 21.88 -21.95
C GLN A 403 16.18 22.98 -21.09
N SER A 404 16.55 22.68 -19.84
CA SER A 404 17.16 23.66 -18.93
C SER A 404 18.49 24.22 -19.46
N GLY A 405 19.18 23.46 -20.35
CA GLY A 405 20.44 23.85 -20.99
C GLY A 405 21.60 24.06 -20.03
N ALA A 406 21.47 23.61 -18.77
CA ALA A 406 22.44 23.73 -17.71
C ALA A 406 23.01 22.35 -17.33
N ASN A 407 24.19 22.33 -16.69
CA ASN A 407 24.73 21.15 -16.01
C ASN A 407 23.92 20.85 -14.73
N LEU A 408 22.61 20.62 -14.89
CA LEU A 408 21.69 20.26 -13.81
C LEU A 408 21.53 18.74 -13.81
N THR A 409 21.86 18.11 -12.68
CA THR A 409 21.58 16.69 -12.45
C THR A 409 20.44 16.56 -11.46
N VAL A 410 19.35 15.89 -11.84
CA VAL A 410 18.19 15.66 -10.98
C VAL A 410 18.13 14.18 -10.61
N LYS A 411 18.27 13.86 -9.33
CA LYS A 411 18.00 12.54 -8.77
C LYS A 411 16.53 12.46 -8.36
N TYR A 412 15.71 11.84 -9.22
CA TYR A 412 14.28 11.69 -9.03
C TYR A 412 13.95 10.39 -8.29
N THR A 413 13.14 10.49 -7.23
CA THR A 413 12.63 9.33 -6.46
C THR A 413 11.10 9.36 -6.48
N SER A 414 10.48 8.33 -7.07
CA SER A 414 9.03 8.18 -7.11
C SER A 414 8.48 7.72 -5.75
N SER A 415 7.19 7.94 -5.51
CA SER A 415 6.48 7.41 -4.34
C SER A 415 6.26 5.89 -4.37
N SER A 416 6.46 5.25 -5.53
CA SER A 416 6.28 3.81 -5.73
C SER A 416 7.37 2.98 -5.06
N GLY A 417 8.48 3.63 -4.69
CA GLY A 417 9.66 2.99 -4.09
C GLY A 417 10.50 2.22 -5.09
N ASP A 418 10.46 2.65 -6.35
CA ASP A 418 11.44 2.25 -7.36
C ASP A 418 12.82 2.83 -7.02
N ALA A 419 13.87 2.25 -7.60
CA ALA A 419 15.21 2.81 -7.49
C ALA A 419 15.24 4.26 -8.01
N PRO A 420 15.96 5.18 -7.35
CA PRO A 420 16.05 6.56 -7.78
C PRO A 420 16.68 6.65 -9.17
N LEU A 421 16.12 7.49 -10.03
CA LEU A 421 16.60 7.75 -11.38
C LEU A 421 17.46 9.01 -11.39
N ILE A 422 18.64 8.93 -11.99
CA ILE A 422 19.52 10.10 -12.21
C ILE A 422 19.25 10.64 -13.61
N ILE A 423 18.80 11.89 -13.71
CA ILE A 423 18.51 12.59 -14.95
C ILE A 423 19.56 13.70 -15.11
N GLN A 424 20.34 13.67 -16.18
CA GLN A 424 21.40 14.66 -16.43
C GLN A 424 21.04 15.58 -17.60
N GLY A 425 21.20 16.88 -17.38
CA GLY A 425 21.16 17.88 -18.46
C GLY A 425 22.41 17.81 -19.33
N THR A 426 22.27 17.99 -20.63
CA THR A 426 23.40 18.07 -21.57
C THR A 426 23.76 19.52 -21.85
N SER A 427 25.02 19.90 -21.62
CA SER A 427 25.54 21.18 -22.09
C SER A 427 25.86 21.10 -23.61
N PRO A 428 25.67 22.19 -24.39
CA PRO A 428 26.00 22.22 -25.82
C PRO A 428 27.50 22.15 -26.18
N SER A 429 28.39 21.92 -25.21
CA SER A 429 29.84 21.99 -25.41
C SER A 429 30.54 20.92 -24.57
N GLY A 430 31.18 19.95 -25.23
CA GLY A 430 32.25 19.15 -24.63
C GLY A 430 32.12 17.65 -24.84
N ALA A 431 33.09 17.10 -25.56
CA ALA A 431 33.22 15.68 -25.89
C ALA A 431 33.24 14.77 -24.65
N VAL A 432 32.67 13.58 -24.83
CA VAL A 432 32.77 12.45 -23.91
C VAL A 432 34.24 12.11 -23.67
N SER A 433 34.74 12.39 -22.46
CA SER A 433 35.91 11.69 -21.92
C SER A 433 35.44 10.68 -20.90
N LYS A 434 35.68 9.41 -21.20
CA LYS A 434 35.60 8.31 -20.23
C LYS A 434 36.72 8.52 -19.20
N HIS A 435 36.43 8.19 -17.94
CA HIS A 435 37.23 8.36 -16.71
C HIS A 435 36.97 9.68 -15.98
N THR A 436 36.12 9.64 -14.94
CA THR A 436 36.57 9.65 -13.53
C THR A 436 35.30 9.64 -12.65
N GLU A 437 34.89 8.45 -12.21
CA GLU A 437 34.04 8.33 -11.03
C GLU A 437 34.90 8.70 -9.80
N LEU A 438 34.30 9.41 -8.84
CA LEU A 438 34.88 9.81 -7.54
C LEU A 438 35.74 11.09 -7.52
N GLN A 439 35.23 12.24 -7.99
CA GLN A 439 35.62 13.58 -7.45
C GLN A 439 34.79 14.79 -7.95
N ALA A 440 33.54 14.63 -8.41
CA ALA A 440 32.72 15.74 -8.93
C ALA A 440 31.65 16.26 -7.95
N ALA A 441 31.93 16.30 -6.65
CA ALA A 441 30.91 16.60 -5.64
C ALA A 441 30.68 18.09 -5.34
N ASP A 442 31.48 19.03 -5.88
CA ASP A 442 31.42 20.44 -5.46
C ASP A 442 31.29 21.47 -6.59
N SER A 443 31.10 21.04 -7.85
CA SER A 443 30.97 21.96 -9.00
C SER A 443 29.76 21.74 -9.91
N ASP A 444 28.94 20.72 -9.65
CA ASP A 444 27.75 20.40 -10.47
C ASP A 444 26.43 20.67 -9.71
N ASP A 445 25.44 21.25 -10.41
CA ASP A 445 24.11 21.53 -9.86
C ASP A 445 23.29 20.22 -9.76
N HIS A 446 23.65 19.34 -8.82
CA HIS A 446 22.89 18.17 -8.36
C HIS A 446 21.71 18.50 -7.40
N MET A 447 20.49 18.14 -7.77
CA MET A 447 19.27 18.29 -6.96
C MET A 447 18.57 16.94 -6.78
N GLU A 448 18.10 16.64 -5.57
CA GLU A 448 17.20 15.51 -5.34
C GLU A 448 15.75 15.98 -5.41
N PHE A 449 14.92 15.28 -6.16
CA PHE A 449 13.47 15.50 -6.26
C PHE A 449 12.75 14.24 -5.80
N ARG A 450 12.09 14.30 -4.64
CA ARG A 450 11.39 13.15 -4.05
C ARG A 450 9.90 13.42 -3.97
N VAL A 451 9.11 12.49 -4.50
CA VAL A 451 7.65 12.48 -4.31
C VAL A 451 7.35 11.72 -3.01
N LEU A 452 6.82 12.42 -2.01
CA LEU A 452 6.56 11.86 -0.67
C LEU A 452 5.28 11.04 -0.65
N THR A 453 4.29 11.41 -1.47
CA THR A 453 2.99 10.77 -1.55
C THR A 453 2.49 10.76 -3.02
N PRO A 454 1.89 9.66 -3.49
CA PRO A 454 1.52 9.52 -4.91
C PRO A 454 0.41 10.48 -5.35
N VAL A 455 -0.33 11.09 -4.42
CA VAL A 455 -1.35 12.11 -4.73
C VAL A 455 -0.77 13.33 -5.43
N PHE A 456 0.55 13.54 -5.36
CA PHE A 456 1.24 14.55 -6.13
C PHE A 456 0.92 14.47 -7.63
N TYR A 457 0.88 13.27 -8.24
CA TYR A 457 0.70 13.15 -9.70
C TYR A 457 -0.70 13.58 -10.15
N THR A 458 -1.73 13.19 -9.39
CA THR A 458 -3.11 13.59 -9.67
C THR A 458 -3.33 15.07 -9.34
N ARG A 459 -2.62 15.64 -8.37
CA ARG A 459 -2.66 17.09 -8.08
C ARG A 459 -1.91 17.92 -9.12
N PHE A 460 -0.78 17.42 -9.64
CA PHE A 460 0.05 18.15 -10.59
C PHE A 460 -0.72 18.54 -11.86
N VAL A 461 -1.61 17.67 -12.35
CA VAL A 461 -2.42 17.92 -13.56
C VAL A 461 -3.45 19.06 -13.38
N HIS A 462 -3.79 19.42 -12.15
CA HIS A 462 -4.72 20.52 -11.87
C HIS A 462 -4.09 21.91 -12.06
N TYR A 463 -2.77 22.04 -11.94
CA TYR A 463 -2.10 23.32 -12.06
C TYR A 463 -1.97 23.74 -13.52
N ALA A 464 -2.09 25.04 -13.80
CA ALA A 464 -1.82 25.60 -15.13
C ALA A 464 -0.31 25.87 -15.34
N HIS A 465 0.40 26.25 -14.27
CA HIS A 465 1.81 26.62 -14.30
C HIS A 465 2.65 25.65 -13.48
N ASP A 466 3.70 25.09 -14.10
CA ASP A 466 4.49 24.05 -13.45
C ASP A 466 5.27 24.56 -12.24
N PHE A 467 5.80 25.79 -12.30
CA PHE A 467 6.50 26.38 -11.16
C PHE A 467 5.56 26.64 -9.97
N GLU A 468 4.32 27.09 -10.23
CA GLU A 468 3.28 27.23 -9.21
C GLU A 468 2.92 25.87 -8.60
N ALA A 469 2.79 24.84 -9.45
CA ALA A 469 2.50 23.47 -9.03
C ALA A 469 3.56 22.99 -8.04
N VAL A 470 4.83 23.03 -8.43
CA VAL A 470 5.93 22.51 -7.61
C VAL A 470 6.12 23.35 -6.36
N PHE A 471 5.98 24.68 -6.43
CA PHE A 471 6.07 25.54 -5.26
C PHE A 471 4.94 25.25 -4.25
N SER A 472 3.70 25.15 -4.72
CA SER A 472 2.53 24.84 -3.87
C SER A 472 2.67 23.44 -3.25
N GLU A 473 3.07 22.44 -4.03
CA GLU A 473 3.24 21.08 -3.56
C GLU A 473 4.44 20.91 -2.60
N LEU A 474 5.50 21.73 -2.75
CA LEU A 474 6.64 21.74 -1.83
C LEU A 474 6.36 22.48 -0.52
N ARG A 475 5.73 23.66 -0.59
CA ARG A 475 5.62 24.58 0.55
C ARG A 475 4.27 24.60 1.22
N GLU A 476 3.18 24.35 0.50
CA GLU A 476 1.82 24.44 1.05
C GLU A 476 1.28 23.05 1.39
N SER A 477 1.30 22.13 0.44
CA SER A 477 0.73 20.78 0.56
C SER A 477 1.73 19.71 1.02
N GLU A 478 3.04 19.98 0.93
CA GLU A 478 4.12 19.08 1.38
C GLU A 478 4.05 17.66 0.80
N THR A 479 3.65 17.54 -0.47
CA THR A 479 3.57 16.24 -1.16
C THR A 479 4.90 15.83 -1.81
N ILE A 480 5.86 16.75 -1.89
CA ILE A 480 7.20 16.56 -2.42
C ILE A 480 8.27 17.12 -1.48
N TRP A 481 9.50 16.64 -1.63
CA TRP A 481 10.70 17.18 -0.98
C TRP A 481 11.79 17.40 -2.03
N VAL A 482 12.48 18.53 -1.94
CA VAL A 482 13.55 18.91 -2.86
C VAL A 482 14.77 19.34 -2.05
N SER A 483 15.96 18.81 -2.37
CA SER A 483 17.18 19.10 -1.59
C SER A 483 17.70 20.52 -1.78
N ARG A 484 17.63 21.05 -3.01
CA ARG A 484 18.07 22.40 -3.41
C ARG A 484 16.94 23.19 -4.11
N PRO A 485 15.93 23.69 -3.37
CA PRO A 485 14.76 24.37 -3.94
C PRO A 485 15.09 25.60 -4.80
N GLU A 486 16.22 26.25 -4.57
CA GLU A 486 16.74 27.39 -5.33
C GLU A 486 17.03 27.06 -6.80
N LEU A 487 17.16 25.78 -7.15
CA LEU A 487 17.36 25.32 -8.53
C LEU A 487 16.04 25.11 -9.30
N LEU A 488 14.89 25.06 -8.60
CA LEU A 488 13.58 24.82 -9.24
C LEU A 488 13.20 25.83 -10.32
N PRO A 489 13.46 27.14 -10.18
CA PRO A 489 13.17 28.10 -11.25
C PRO A 489 13.92 27.77 -12.55
N ARG A 490 15.15 27.22 -12.47
CA ARG A 490 15.92 26.85 -13.67
C ARG A 490 15.29 25.69 -14.45
N LEU A 491 14.50 24.86 -13.76
CA LEU A 491 13.85 23.69 -14.32
C LEU A 491 12.43 23.98 -14.83
N PHE A 492 11.64 24.72 -14.06
CA PHE A 492 10.21 24.92 -14.34
C PHE A 492 9.86 26.30 -14.91
N VAL A 493 10.79 27.26 -14.95
CA VAL A 493 10.59 28.55 -15.63
C VAL A 493 11.26 28.48 -17.00
N SER A 494 10.46 28.19 -18.03
CA SER A 494 10.95 28.15 -19.41
C SER A 494 11.46 29.53 -19.86
N LYS A 495 12.69 29.56 -20.39
CA LYS A 495 13.26 30.75 -21.07
C LYS A 495 12.75 30.92 -22.50
N LYS A 496 12.10 29.91 -23.09
CA LYS A 496 11.54 29.93 -24.45
C LYS A 496 10.02 30.06 -24.39
N ALA A 497 9.47 31.01 -25.15
CA ALA A 497 8.03 31.14 -25.32
C ALA A 497 7.47 29.80 -25.84
N ALA A 498 6.46 29.25 -25.14
CA ALA A 498 5.82 28.00 -25.53
C ALA A 498 5.34 28.10 -27.00
N ALA A 499 5.79 27.16 -27.83
CA ALA A 499 5.38 27.08 -29.23
C ALA A 499 3.85 26.95 -29.32
N PRO A 500 3.20 27.54 -30.34
CA PRO A 500 1.76 27.43 -30.51
C PRO A 500 1.36 25.96 -30.66
N LEU A 501 0.37 25.56 -29.88
CA LEU A 501 -0.12 24.19 -29.79
C LEU A 501 -0.63 23.71 -31.14
N ARG A 502 0.05 22.71 -31.72
CA ARG A 502 -0.42 22.03 -32.92
C ARG A 502 -1.22 20.80 -32.51
N ILE A 503 -2.54 20.95 -32.37
CA ILE A 503 -3.43 19.82 -32.12
C ILE A 503 -3.82 19.20 -33.46
N SER A 504 -3.24 18.05 -33.78
CA SER A 504 -3.45 17.39 -35.08
C SER A 504 -4.75 16.58 -35.18
N SER A 505 -5.39 16.25 -34.05
CA SER A 505 -6.57 15.38 -34.00
C SER A 505 -7.80 16.14 -33.49
N PRO A 506 -8.96 16.09 -34.20
CA PRO A 506 -10.20 16.69 -33.73
C PRO A 506 -10.65 16.15 -32.37
N LEU A 507 -10.40 14.86 -32.09
CA LEU A 507 -10.71 14.27 -30.79
C LEU A 507 -9.82 14.85 -29.69
N ASP A 508 -8.50 14.95 -29.92
CA ASP A 508 -7.59 15.57 -28.95
C ASP A 508 -8.02 17.01 -28.66
N PHE A 509 -8.40 17.76 -29.69
CA PHE A 509 -8.88 19.14 -29.52
C PHE A 509 -10.04 19.23 -28.53
N VAL A 510 -11.01 18.32 -28.62
CA VAL A 510 -12.19 18.37 -27.75
C VAL A 510 -11.85 17.92 -26.33
N TYR A 511 -11.05 16.87 -26.16
CA TYR A 511 -10.60 16.42 -24.82
C TYR A 511 -9.81 17.51 -24.10
N PHE A 512 -8.79 18.09 -24.76
CA PHE A 512 -7.96 19.13 -24.14
C PHE A 512 -8.72 20.45 -23.93
N LYS A 513 -9.71 20.76 -24.77
CA LYS A 513 -10.64 21.87 -24.52
C LYS A 513 -11.50 21.62 -23.27
N ALA A 514 -11.97 20.39 -23.07
CA ALA A 514 -12.71 20.01 -21.86
C ALA A 514 -11.81 20.04 -20.61
N ILE A 515 -10.61 19.47 -20.68
CA ILE A 515 -9.61 19.50 -19.60
C ILE A 515 -9.32 20.95 -19.20
N ARG A 516 -9.05 21.83 -20.16
CA ARG A 516 -8.84 23.25 -19.91
C ARG A 516 -10.04 23.93 -19.24
N ALA A 517 -11.27 23.59 -19.67
CA ALA A 517 -12.48 24.18 -19.11
C ALA A 517 -12.79 23.69 -17.68
N LEU A 518 -12.35 22.48 -17.33
CA LEU A 518 -12.55 21.87 -16.02
C LEU A 518 -11.44 22.20 -15.02
N ARG A 519 -10.27 22.59 -15.51
CA ARG A 519 -9.06 22.84 -14.72
C ARG A 519 -9.27 23.91 -13.66
N GLU A 520 -8.92 23.55 -12.42
CA GLU A 520 -8.93 24.44 -11.27
C GLU A 520 -7.79 24.06 -10.33
N ARG A 521 -7.19 25.05 -9.65
CA ARG A 521 -6.15 24.82 -8.65
C ARG A 521 -6.71 23.88 -7.57
N PRO A 522 -5.98 22.80 -7.21
CA PRO A 522 -6.50 21.84 -6.25
C PRO A 522 -6.54 22.48 -4.85
N GLU A 523 -7.50 22.06 -4.02
CA GLU A 523 -7.58 22.55 -2.64
C GLU A 523 -6.27 22.27 -1.88
N ARG A 524 -5.92 23.19 -0.99
CA ARG A 524 -4.73 23.06 -0.14
C ARG A 524 -4.97 21.93 0.88
N ILE A 525 -3.97 21.06 1.04
CA ILE A 525 -4.03 20.02 2.07
C ILE A 525 -3.89 20.69 3.45
N GLU A 526 -4.95 20.63 4.26
CA GLU A 526 -4.96 21.23 5.60
C GLU A 526 -3.92 20.60 6.53
N ARG A 527 -3.25 21.44 7.32
CA ARG A 527 -2.24 20.99 8.29
C ARG A 527 -2.89 20.79 9.65
N PRO A 528 -2.56 19.71 10.39
CA PRO A 528 -2.88 19.65 11.80
C PRO A 528 -2.14 20.79 12.53
N LEU A 529 -2.91 21.76 13.05
CA LEU A 529 -2.40 22.84 13.89
C LEU A 529 -1.52 22.25 14.99
N THR A 530 -0.23 22.58 15.03
CA THR A 530 0.59 22.24 16.21
C THR A 530 -0.04 22.90 17.45
N SER A 531 0.12 22.31 18.63
CA SER A 531 -0.42 22.88 19.89
C SER A 531 0.04 24.32 20.21
N SER A 532 1.04 24.82 19.48
CA SER A 532 1.57 26.18 19.52
C SER A 532 0.98 27.11 18.44
N ALA A 533 0.25 26.58 17.46
CA ALA A 533 -0.52 27.33 16.48
C ALA A 533 -1.97 27.44 16.96
N VAL A 534 -2.17 28.10 18.11
CA VAL A 534 -3.50 28.55 18.51
C VAL A 534 -3.75 29.88 17.81
N ALA A 535 -4.72 29.85 16.90
CA ALA A 535 -5.47 31.00 16.38
C ALA A 535 -4.65 32.26 16.01
N ALA A 536 -4.09 32.26 14.80
CA ALA A 536 -4.46 33.40 13.95
C ALA A 536 -5.95 33.19 13.65
N PRO A 537 -6.81 34.23 13.71
CA PRO A 537 -8.18 34.09 13.26
C PRO A 537 -8.13 33.38 11.92
N SER A 538 -8.98 32.38 11.71
CA SER A 538 -9.38 32.12 10.34
C SER A 538 -9.90 33.48 9.86
N GLU A 539 -9.10 34.17 9.04
CA GLU A 539 -9.70 34.97 8.01
C GLU A 539 -10.70 34.02 7.38
N LYS A 540 -11.98 34.24 7.71
CA LYS A 540 -13.14 33.51 7.22
C LYS A 540 -12.75 33.01 5.86
N ALA A 541 -12.61 31.68 5.71
CA ALA A 541 -12.18 30.99 4.50
C ALA A 541 -12.31 31.96 3.35
N GLY A 542 -11.24 32.75 3.15
CA GLY A 542 -11.26 33.71 2.10
C GLY A 542 -11.48 32.78 0.94
N THR A 543 -12.54 32.99 0.19
CA THR A 543 -12.48 32.64 -1.21
C THR A 543 -11.23 33.38 -1.71
N GLN A 544 -10.03 32.82 -1.49
CA GLN A 544 -8.96 32.89 -2.44
C GLN A 544 -9.68 32.38 -3.66
N ARG A 545 -10.15 33.35 -4.45
CA ARG A 545 -10.77 33.11 -5.72
C ARG A 545 -9.87 32.07 -6.34
N THR A 546 -10.43 30.89 -6.59
CA THR A 546 -9.85 30.00 -7.57
C THR A 546 -9.67 30.88 -8.80
N ASP A 547 -8.43 31.32 -9.04
CA ASP A 547 -8.16 32.15 -10.21
C ASP A 547 -8.72 31.37 -11.39
N ASP A 548 -9.61 31.99 -12.16
CA ASP A 548 -10.32 31.30 -13.23
C ASP A 548 -9.31 30.96 -14.34
N LEU A 549 -8.69 29.78 -14.21
CA LEU A 549 -7.64 29.29 -15.11
C LEU A 549 -8.16 29.00 -16.52
N ARG A 550 -9.47 29.13 -16.78
CA ARG A 550 -10.09 28.86 -18.10
C ARG A 550 -9.52 29.78 -19.20
N GLN A 551 -9.03 30.97 -18.85
CA GLN A 551 -8.40 31.91 -19.79
C GLN A 551 -6.97 31.51 -20.18
N PHE A 552 -6.33 30.59 -19.46
CA PHE A 552 -4.91 30.25 -19.64
C PHE A 552 -4.65 29.22 -20.73
N ARG A 553 -3.42 29.19 -21.24
CA ARG A 553 -2.91 28.16 -22.17
C ARG A 553 -2.99 26.77 -21.51
N ILE A 554 -2.89 25.70 -22.30
CA ILE A 554 -2.75 24.36 -21.72
C ILE A 554 -1.45 24.29 -20.89
N SER A 555 -1.37 23.40 -19.89
CA SER A 555 -0.15 23.30 -19.07
C SER A 555 1.05 22.80 -19.87
N GLY A 556 2.25 22.99 -19.31
CA GLY A 556 3.48 22.50 -19.92
C GLY A 556 3.45 20.99 -20.17
N MET A 557 2.96 20.21 -19.20
CA MET A 557 2.80 18.75 -19.35
C MET A 557 1.77 18.36 -20.42
N ASP A 558 0.64 19.08 -20.55
CA ASP A 558 -0.32 18.84 -21.64
C ASP A 558 0.34 19.09 -23.01
N GLY A 559 1.12 20.17 -23.12
CA GLY A 559 1.87 20.51 -24.33
C GLY A 559 2.94 19.47 -24.67
N PHE A 560 3.63 18.95 -23.66
CA PHE A 560 4.60 17.88 -23.82
C PHE A 560 3.96 16.61 -24.39
N VAL A 561 2.87 16.12 -23.79
CA VAL A 561 2.16 14.91 -24.24
C VAL A 561 1.58 15.07 -25.65
N LEU A 562 1.11 16.27 -26.01
CA LEU A 562 0.62 16.52 -27.37
C LEU A 562 1.74 16.55 -28.42
N ALA A 563 2.93 17.02 -28.05
CA ALA A 563 4.03 17.26 -28.99
C ALA A 563 5.00 16.08 -29.13
N HIS A 564 5.28 15.35 -28.05
CA HIS A 564 6.38 14.37 -27.99
C HIS A 564 5.93 12.92 -27.79
N GLU A 565 4.76 12.70 -27.18
CA GLU A 565 4.27 11.36 -26.86
C GLU A 565 3.49 10.70 -28.00
N ASP A 566 3.50 9.36 -27.97
CA ASP A 566 2.83 8.52 -28.95
C ASP A 566 1.29 8.58 -28.85
N LYS A 567 0.60 7.99 -29.83
CA LYS A 567 -0.88 7.99 -29.86
C LYS A 567 -1.49 7.24 -28.66
N HIS A 568 -0.80 6.23 -28.13
CA HIS A 568 -1.31 5.40 -27.04
C HIS A 568 -1.25 6.15 -25.71
N VAL A 569 -0.08 6.68 -25.34
CA VAL A 569 0.15 7.49 -24.14
C VAL A 569 -0.73 8.72 -24.17
N ARG A 570 -0.88 9.39 -25.32
CA ARG A 570 -1.80 10.52 -25.45
C ARG A 570 -3.26 10.16 -25.18
N LYS A 571 -3.74 9.03 -25.71
CA LYS A 571 -5.10 8.53 -25.45
C LYS A 571 -5.28 8.18 -23.96
N LEU A 572 -4.28 7.54 -23.36
CA LEU A 572 -4.27 7.21 -21.94
C LEU A 572 -4.33 8.48 -21.08
N TYR A 573 -3.40 9.42 -21.31
CA TYR A 573 -3.29 10.68 -20.58
C TYR A 573 -4.58 11.49 -20.63
N ARG A 574 -5.11 11.78 -21.83
CA ARG A 574 -6.33 12.60 -21.97
C ARG A 574 -7.54 11.95 -21.28
N SER A 575 -7.62 10.62 -21.27
CA SER A 575 -8.67 9.87 -20.57
C SER A 575 -8.49 9.95 -19.06
N LEU A 576 -7.27 9.73 -18.56
CA LEU A 576 -6.97 9.76 -17.12
C LEU A 576 -7.20 11.14 -16.53
N VAL A 577 -6.62 12.18 -17.14
CA VAL A 577 -6.74 13.56 -16.66
C VAL A 577 -8.20 14.02 -16.65
N LEU A 578 -8.97 13.69 -17.71
CA LEU A 578 -10.40 13.99 -17.72
C LEU A 578 -11.13 13.28 -16.58
N ARG A 579 -10.83 12.00 -16.32
CA ARG A 579 -11.45 11.25 -15.21
C ARG A 579 -11.07 11.82 -13.84
N VAL A 580 -9.84 12.31 -13.65
CA VAL A 580 -9.43 13.01 -12.42
C VAL A 580 -10.29 14.26 -12.20
N PHE A 581 -10.47 15.10 -13.22
CA PHE A 581 -11.34 16.27 -13.10
C PHE A 581 -12.81 15.91 -12.88
N LEU A 582 -13.32 14.86 -13.52
CA LEU A 582 -14.68 14.38 -13.28
C LEU A 582 -14.85 13.81 -11.87
N ALA A 583 -13.84 13.14 -11.32
CA ALA A 583 -13.87 12.64 -9.95
C ALA A 583 -13.95 13.80 -8.95
N GLU A 584 -13.22 14.90 -9.17
CA GLU A 584 -13.30 16.09 -8.33
C GLU A 584 -14.72 16.69 -8.33
N ARG A 585 -15.34 16.81 -9.51
CA ARG A 585 -16.66 17.44 -9.66
C ARG A 585 -17.84 16.56 -9.23
N LEU A 586 -17.75 15.25 -9.46
CA LEU A 586 -18.90 14.33 -9.33
C LEU A 586 -18.75 13.33 -8.18
N ALA A 587 -17.53 13.12 -7.71
CA ALA A 587 -17.19 12.03 -6.79
C ALA A 587 -16.27 12.47 -5.64
N LEU A 588 -16.30 13.75 -5.24
CA LEU A 588 -15.54 14.29 -4.10
C LEU A 588 -14.02 13.97 -4.19
N GLY A 589 -13.47 13.98 -5.41
CA GLY A 589 -12.07 13.67 -5.68
C GLY A 589 -11.71 12.17 -5.61
N SER A 590 -12.69 11.29 -5.38
CA SER A 590 -12.46 9.85 -5.26
C SER A 590 -12.68 9.11 -6.58
N MET A 591 -11.60 8.56 -7.13
CA MET A 591 -11.64 7.71 -8.33
C MET A 591 -12.46 6.44 -8.12
N GLU A 592 -12.42 5.87 -6.92
CA GLU A 592 -13.21 4.68 -6.54
C GLU A 592 -14.70 4.99 -6.48
N LEU A 593 -15.07 6.16 -5.95
CA LEU A 593 -16.46 6.59 -5.91
C LEU A 593 -16.97 6.90 -7.33
N LEU A 594 -16.15 7.52 -8.18
CA LEU A 594 -16.48 7.73 -9.58
C LEU A 594 -16.70 6.39 -10.30
N TRP A 595 -15.83 5.41 -10.06
CA TRP A 595 -15.98 4.06 -10.61
C TRP A 595 -17.26 3.37 -10.11
N LEU A 596 -17.59 3.51 -8.82
CA LEU A 596 -18.83 2.95 -8.27
C LEU A 596 -20.08 3.60 -8.89
N GLN A 597 -20.09 4.94 -9.02
CA GLN A 597 -21.17 5.67 -9.69
C GLN A 597 -21.31 5.23 -11.15
N GLU A 598 -20.18 5.07 -11.84
CA GLU A 598 -20.12 4.54 -13.20
C GLU A 598 -20.71 3.13 -13.28
N LEU A 599 -20.32 2.22 -12.36
CA LEU A 599 -20.84 0.86 -12.29
C LEU A 599 -22.36 0.83 -12.06
N VAL A 600 -22.87 1.66 -11.14
CA VAL A 600 -24.31 1.77 -10.88
C VAL A 600 -25.05 2.24 -12.13
N LEU A 601 -24.51 3.21 -12.84
CA LEU A 601 -25.07 3.68 -14.11
C LEU A 601 -25.03 2.59 -15.19
N ARG A 602 -23.91 1.88 -15.34
CA ARG A 602 -23.78 0.73 -16.27
C ARG A 602 -24.80 -0.35 -15.97
N VAL A 603 -24.94 -0.74 -14.71
CA VAL A 603 -25.93 -1.74 -14.27
C VAL A 603 -27.36 -1.26 -14.57
N GLY A 604 -27.68 0.00 -14.26
CA GLY A 604 -28.99 0.58 -14.51
C GLY A 604 -29.34 0.65 -16.01
N THR A 605 -28.39 1.07 -16.84
CA THR A 605 -28.56 1.13 -18.30
C THR A 605 -28.69 -0.26 -18.91
N ALA A 606 -27.83 -1.22 -18.52
CA ALA A 606 -27.91 -2.60 -18.97
C ALA A 606 -29.26 -3.24 -18.61
N TRP A 607 -29.76 -3.00 -17.39
CA TRP A 607 -31.09 -3.46 -16.96
C TRP A 607 -32.24 -2.82 -17.76
N ALA A 608 -32.14 -1.53 -18.10
CA ALA A 608 -33.12 -0.84 -18.91
C ALA A 608 -33.13 -1.36 -20.36
N VAL A 609 -31.96 -1.58 -20.94
CA VAL A 609 -31.80 -2.17 -22.28
C VAL A 609 -32.34 -3.61 -22.28
N SER A 610 -31.99 -4.43 -21.28
CA SER A 610 -32.47 -5.81 -21.18
C SER A 610 -34.00 -5.89 -21.09
N LYS A 611 -34.63 -4.92 -20.41
CA LYS A 611 -36.09 -4.80 -20.33
C LYS A 611 -36.71 -4.59 -21.71
N ASN A 612 -36.13 -3.71 -22.52
CA ASN A 612 -36.64 -3.41 -23.86
C ASN A 612 -36.40 -4.57 -24.83
N THR A 613 -35.27 -5.28 -24.74
CA THR A 613 -34.99 -6.45 -25.58
C THR A 613 -35.84 -7.67 -25.24
N SER A 614 -36.08 -7.98 -23.95
CA SER A 614 -37.00 -9.07 -23.56
C SER A 614 -38.44 -8.75 -23.99
N GLY A 615 -38.88 -7.49 -23.91
CA GLY A 615 -40.20 -7.09 -24.42
C GLY A 615 -40.36 -7.30 -25.93
N TYR A 616 -39.29 -7.07 -26.69
CA TYR A 616 -39.26 -7.29 -28.14
C TYR A 616 -39.23 -8.78 -28.52
N LEU A 617 -38.52 -9.61 -27.74
CA LEU A 617 -38.47 -11.07 -27.94
C LEU A 617 -39.80 -11.74 -27.57
N ALA A 618 -40.43 -11.35 -26.46
CA ALA A 618 -41.75 -11.86 -26.07
C ALA A 618 -42.82 -11.56 -27.13
N GLY A 619 -42.82 -10.35 -27.70
CA GLY A 619 -43.75 -9.97 -28.77
C GLY A 619 -43.58 -10.73 -30.09
N ARG A 620 -42.39 -11.30 -30.35
CA ARG A 620 -42.11 -12.15 -31.52
C ARG A 620 -42.38 -13.64 -31.32
N ILE A 621 -42.53 -14.10 -30.07
CA ILE A 621 -42.85 -15.50 -29.75
C ILE A 621 -44.37 -15.69 -29.62
N THR A 622 -45.11 -14.61 -29.36
CA THR A 622 -46.58 -14.57 -29.33
C THR A 622 -47.24 -14.20 -30.67
N ALA A 623 -46.45 -13.87 -31.68
CA ALA A 623 -46.87 -13.64 -33.07
C ALA A 623 -46.37 -14.81 -33.92
#